data_AF-A0A7V9QMJ9-F1
#
_entry.id   AF-A0A7V9QMJ9-F1
#
_cell.length_a   1.000
_cell.length_b   1.000
_cell.length_c   1.000
_cell.angle_alpha   90.00
_cell.angle_beta   90.00
_cell.angle_gamma   90.00
#
_symmetry.space_group_name_H-M   'P 1'
#
loop_
_entity.id
_entity.type
_entity.pdbx_description
1 polymer ?
#
loop_
_entity_poly.entity_id
_entity_poly.type
_entity_poly.pdbx_seq_one_letter_code
_entity_poly.pdbx_strand_id
1 'polypeptide(L)'
;MKSAGGALIPVIDDRGQAVADFALRWFVGLFFLTAAGAYSVASIPVPWMASAGMVCLALGIIGYTDRIRIVPGLAVLMLFTVWTVMMTAVYAADFTGMMPAKASLPYWVFVAIRYVNILAFASALYTSYWLLSEGEGPRLIRGLVLCGVVIAVFSLYIYLAHVFNWPEPPRTREGTSGLAQATVFSGESGFYHRATGT
;
A
#
# COMPACT_ATOMS: atom_id res chain seq x y z
N MET A 1 53.00 -23.97 -7.66
CA MET A 1 52.39 -23.12 -6.61
C MET A 1 51.04 -22.64 -7.10
N LYS A 2 49.95 -23.17 -6.53
CA LYS A 2 48.56 -22.88 -6.95
C LYS A 2 48.06 -21.64 -6.22
N SER A 3 47.54 -20.71 -7.02
CA SER A 3 46.82 -19.49 -6.65
C SER A 3 45.78 -19.73 -5.55
N ALA A 4 45.92 -19.02 -4.42
CA ALA A 4 44.83 -18.82 -3.46
C ALA A 4 43.93 -17.69 -3.99
N GLY A 5 42.86 -18.08 -4.68
CA GLY A 5 41.75 -17.20 -5.01
C GLY A 5 41.00 -16.86 -3.73
N GLY A 6 41.35 -15.74 -3.11
CA GLY A 6 40.55 -15.12 -2.08
C GLY A 6 39.22 -14.69 -2.69
N ALA A 7 38.15 -15.39 -2.35
CA ALA A 7 36.80 -14.95 -2.65
C ALA A 7 36.60 -13.58 -1.99
N LEU A 8 36.50 -12.54 -2.82
CA LEU A 8 36.03 -11.22 -2.42
C LEU A 8 34.58 -11.38 -1.97
N ILE A 9 34.39 -11.68 -0.68
CA ILE A 9 33.12 -11.39 -0.02
C ILE A 9 33.00 -9.86 -0.10
N PRO A 10 32.00 -9.30 -0.81
CA PRO A 10 31.83 -7.86 -0.82
C PRO A 10 31.60 -7.42 0.62
N VAL A 11 32.57 -6.71 1.18
CA VAL A 11 32.40 -6.01 2.46
C VAL A 11 31.34 -4.95 2.18
N ILE A 12 30.12 -5.21 2.63
CA ILE A 12 29.05 -4.21 2.65
C ILE A 12 29.55 -3.12 3.59
N ASP A 13 29.73 -1.90 3.07
CA ASP A 13 30.05 -0.72 3.88
C ASP A 13 28.96 -0.56 4.96
N ASP A 14 29.35 -0.29 6.20
CA ASP A 14 28.45 -0.05 7.35
C ASP A 14 27.34 0.96 7.01
N ARG A 15 27.63 1.92 6.12
CA ARG A 15 26.65 2.88 5.60
C ARG A 15 25.57 2.22 4.74
N GLY A 16 25.95 1.29 3.86
CA GLY A 16 25.01 0.56 2.99
C GLY A 16 24.04 -0.30 3.80
N GLN A 17 24.56 -1.01 4.80
CA GLN A 17 23.74 -1.81 5.71
C GLN A 17 22.75 -0.96 6.51
N ALA A 18 23.18 0.21 7.01
CA ALA A 18 22.29 1.12 7.73
C ALA A 18 21.12 1.63 6.86
N VAL A 19 21.37 1.92 5.58
CA VAL A 19 20.34 2.34 4.63
C VAL A 19 19.38 1.19 4.30
N ALA A 20 19.89 -0.02 4.12
CA ALA A 20 19.07 -1.21 3.90
C ALA A 20 18.16 -1.51 5.10
N ASP A 21 18.71 -1.45 6.31
CA ASP A 21 17.96 -1.63 7.55
C ASP A 21 16.88 -0.54 7.72
N PHE A 22 17.19 0.72 7.40
CA PHE A 22 16.22 1.82 7.41
C PHE A 22 15.09 1.56 6.41
N ALA A 23 15.44 1.28 5.16
CA ALA A 23 14.48 1.03 4.10
C ALA A 23 13.57 -0.15 4.41
N LEU A 24 14.12 -1.23 4.98
CA LEU A 24 13.36 -2.39 5.42
C LEU A 24 12.30 -2.02 6.46
N ARG A 25 12.68 -1.28 7.52
CA ARG A 25 11.76 -0.89 8.60
C ARG A 25 10.63 -0.02 8.07
N TRP A 26 10.96 0.96 7.22
CA TRP A 26 9.96 1.83 6.60
C TRP A 26 9.07 1.06 5.64
N PHE A 27 9.62 0.18 4.81
CA PHE A 27 8.86 -0.65 3.89
C PHE A 27 7.84 -1.51 4.64
N VAL A 28 8.26 -2.21 5.69
CA VAL A 28 7.38 -3.06 6.51
C VAL A 28 6.31 -2.23 7.22
N GLY A 29 6.69 -1.08 7.79
CA GLY A 29 5.74 -0.16 8.44
C GLY A 29 4.70 0.38 7.47
N LEU A 30 5.13 0.85 6.29
CA LEU A 30 4.24 1.33 5.24
C LEU A 30 3.33 0.22 4.72
N PHE A 31 3.87 -0.98 4.48
CA PHE A 31 3.08 -2.15 4.10
C PHE A 31 1.98 -2.44 5.13
N PHE A 32 2.32 -2.44 6.43
CA PHE A 32 1.34 -2.62 7.49
C PHE A 32 0.23 -1.56 7.46
N LEU A 33 0.59 -0.29 7.25
CA LEU A 33 -0.37 0.82 7.17
C LEU A 33 -1.32 0.73 5.96
N THR A 34 -0.96 0.01 4.89
CA THR A 34 -1.90 -0.23 3.78
C THR A 34 -3.14 -1.02 4.22
N ALA A 35 -3.03 -1.84 5.27
CA ALA A 35 -4.15 -2.60 5.82
C ALA A 35 -5.08 -1.77 6.72
N ALA A 36 -4.70 -0.54 7.09
CA ALA A 36 -5.49 0.37 7.93
C ALA A 36 -6.63 1.06 7.16
N GLY A 37 -7.38 0.29 6.36
CA GLY A 37 -8.41 0.77 5.44
C GLY A 37 -9.54 1.56 6.09
N ALA A 38 -9.84 1.27 7.35
CA ALA A 38 -10.94 1.88 8.12
C ALA A 38 -10.57 3.19 8.83
N TYR A 39 -9.32 3.67 8.70
CA TYR A 39 -8.82 4.82 9.44
C TYR A 39 -8.37 5.95 8.51
N SER A 40 -8.58 7.17 8.99
CA SER A 40 -8.09 8.41 8.39
C SER A 40 -7.44 9.30 9.46
N VAL A 41 -6.51 10.16 9.02
CA VAL A 41 -5.89 11.22 9.83
C VAL A 41 -6.14 12.54 9.11
N ALA A 42 -6.75 13.51 9.79
CA ALA A 42 -7.12 14.81 9.20
C ALA A 42 -7.85 14.67 7.85
N SER A 43 -8.81 13.74 7.77
CA SER A 43 -9.58 13.38 6.57
C SER A 43 -8.80 12.71 5.43
N ILE A 44 -7.50 12.42 5.62
CA ILE A 44 -6.69 11.67 4.66
C ILE A 44 -6.67 10.19 5.06
N PRO A 45 -7.13 9.26 4.19
CA PRO A 45 -7.04 7.84 4.46
C PRO A 45 -5.61 7.38 4.72
N VAL A 46 -5.41 6.63 5.82
CA VAL A 46 -4.10 6.07 6.18
C VAL A 46 -3.48 5.25 5.04
N PRO A 47 -4.24 4.43 4.27
CA PRO A 47 -3.66 3.71 3.13
C PRO A 47 -3.10 4.63 2.03
N TRP A 48 -3.63 5.84 1.86
CA TRP A 48 -3.11 6.78 0.86
C TRP A 48 -1.77 7.36 1.31
N MET A 49 -1.64 7.67 2.61
CA MET A 49 -0.37 8.08 3.20
C MET A 49 0.67 6.97 3.07
N ALA A 50 0.26 5.72 3.29
CA ALA A 50 1.13 4.55 3.10
C ALA A 50 1.58 4.40 1.64
N SER A 51 0.66 4.49 0.67
CA SER A 51 0.98 4.46 -0.76
C SER A 51 1.95 5.57 -1.15
N ALA A 52 1.69 6.81 -0.72
CA ALA A 52 2.58 7.94 -0.98
C ALA A 52 3.96 7.75 -0.35
N GLY A 53 4.01 7.29 0.90
CA GLY A 53 5.26 6.97 1.59
C GLY A 53 6.06 5.88 0.87
N MET A 54 5.39 4.87 0.29
CA MET A 54 6.04 3.82 -0.48
C MET A 54 6.70 4.37 -1.75
N VAL A 55 6.04 5.31 -2.42
CA VAL A 55 6.61 6.04 -3.57
C VAL A 55 7.83 6.87 -3.14
N CYS A 56 7.70 7.66 -2.07
CA CYS A 56 8.81 8.45 -1.53
C CYS A 56 10.01 7.59 -1.12
N LEU A 57 9.77 6.43 -0.51
CA LEU A 57 10.83 5.49 -0.13
C LEU A 57 11.58 4.97 -1.36
N ALA A 58 10.86 4.53 -2.40
CA ALA A 58 11.48 4.07 -3.63
C ALA A 58 12.28 5.17 -4.33
N LEU A 59 11.74 6.40 -4.40
CA LEU A 59 12.45 7.56 -4.95
C LEU A 59 13.71 7.90 -4.13
N GLY A 60 13.63 7.81 -2.80
CA GLY A 60 14.78 8.02 -1.91
C GLY A 60 15.89 6.98 -2.14
N ILE A 61 15.52 5.71 -2.31
CA ILE A 61 16.48 4.65 -2.67
C ILE A 61 17.09 4.92 -4.04
N ILE A 62 16.28 5.24 -5.05
CA ILE A 62 16.77 5.57 -6.40
C ILE A 62 17.74 6.75 -6.36
N GLY A 63 17.42 7.80 -5.62
CA GLY A 63 18.27 8.98 -5.47
C GLY A 63 19.56 8.71 -4.66
N TYR A 64 19.56 7.71 -3.79
CA TYR A 64 20.73 7.27 -3.05
C TYR A 64 21.65 6.34 -3.86
N THR A 65 21.08 5.53 -4.75
CA THR A 65 21.84 4.55 -5.54
C THR A 65 22.37 5.13 -6.85
N ASP A 66 23.65 4.93 -7.12
CA ASP A 66 24.28 5.36 -8.39
C ASP A 66 23.78 4.58 -9.63
N ARG A 67 23.08 3.46 -9.42
CA ARG A 67 22.58 2.59 -10.50
C ARG A 67 21.15 2.16 -10.23
N ILE A 68 20.25 2.53 -11.13
CA ILE A 68 18.87 2.04 -11.14
C ILE A 68 18.87 0.56 -11.46
N ARG A 69 18.32 -0.25 -10.55
CA ARG A 69 18.17 -1.70 -10.76
C ARG A 69 16.93 -1.97 -11.60
N ILE A 70 17.10 -2.66 -12.73
CA ILE A 70 15.97 -3.08 -13.56
C ILE A 70 15.30 -4.28 -12.90
N VAL A 71 14.06 -4.10 -12.47
CA VAL A 71 13.25 -5.15 -11.85
C VAL A 71 12.70 -6.10 -12.92
N PRO A 72 12.85 -7.42 -12.79
CA PRO A 72 12.21 -8.38 -13.68
C PRO A 72 10.70 -8.15 -13.75
N GLY A 73 10.13 -8.13 -14.95
CA GLY A 73 8.69 -7.92 -15.16
C GLY A 73 8.23 -6.45 -15.18
N LEU A 74 9.13 -5.47 -14.97
CA LEU A 74 8.78 -4.04 -15.03
C LEU A 74 8.16 -3.65 -16.38
N ALA A 75 8.61 -4.25 -17.49
CA ALA A 75 8.05 -3.99 -18.82
C ALA A 75 6.55 -4.34 -18.91
N VAL A 76 6.12 -5.43 -18.28
CA VAL A 76 4.70 -5.83 -18.24
C VAL A 76 3.88 -4.82 -17.44
N LEU A 77 4.43 -4.34 -16.31
CA LEU A 77 3.78 -3.30 -15.51
C LEU A 77 3.69 -1.96 -16.27
N MET A 78 4.74 -1.58 -17.01
CA MET A 78 4.71 -0.39 -17.86
C MET A 78 3.64 -0.52 -18.96
N LEU A 79 3.60 -1.66 -19.65
CA LEU A 79 2.59 -1.92 -20.68
C LEU A 79 1.16 -1.85 -20.11
N PHE A 80 0.93 -2.49 -18.96
CA PHE A 80 -0.34 -2.41 -18.24
C PHE A 80 -0.67 -0.96 -17.87
N THR A 81 0.29 -0.20 -17.34
CA THR A 81 0.09 1.21 -16.96
C THR A 81 -0.30 2.05 -18.17
N VAL A 82 0.43 1.94 -19.29
CA VAL A 82 0.11 2.64 -20.55
C VAL A 82 -1.29 2.28 -21.03
N TRP A 83 -1.64 0.99 -21.00
CA TRP A 83 -2.97 0.53 -21.35
C TRP A 83 -4.06 1.14 -20.45
N THR A 84 -3.86 1.19 -19.12
CA THR A 84 -4.82 1.81 -18.20
C THR A 84 -4.95 3.32 -18.40
N VAL A 85 -3.87 4.03 -18.75
CA VAL A 85 -3.89 5.45 -19.11
C VAL A 85 -4.71 5.66 -20.37
N MET A 86 -4.45 4.86 -21.40
CA MET A 86 -5.20 4.91 -22.66
C MET A 86 -6.70 4.68 -22.43
N MET A 87 -7.07 3.62 -21.71
CA MET A 87 -8.49 3.33 -21.42
C MET A 87 -9.15 4.44 -20.60
N THR A 88 -8.44 5.00 -19.62
CA THR A 88 -8.98 6.11 -18.83
C THR A 88 -9.18 7.36 -19.69
N ALA A 89 -8.27 7.66 -20.62
CA ALA A 89 -8.42 8.78 -21.53
C ALA A 89 -9.59 8.60 -22.51
N VAL A 90 -9.77 7.40 -23.08
CA VAL A 90 -10.85 7.09 -24.02
C VAL A 90 -12.23 7.26 -23.37
N TYR A 91 -12.40 6.81 -22.13
CA TYR A 91 -13.70 6.79 -21.45
C TYR A 91 -13.88 7.89 -20.39
N ALA A 92 -12.95 8.86 -20.31
CA ALA A 92 -12.99 9.88 -19.25
C ALA A 92 -14.31 10.67 -19.24
N ALA A 93 -14.81 11.05 -20.41
CA ALA A 93 -16.03 11.83 -20.54
C ALA A 93 -17.26 11.05 -20.07
N ASP A 94 -17.38 9.79 -20.50
CA ASP A 94 -18.52 8.92 -20.16
C ASP A 94 -18.60 8.69 -18.65
N PHE A 95 -17.47 8.40 -18.00
CA PHE A 95 -17.45 8.14 -16.56
C PHE A 95 -17.61 9.39 -15.69
N THR A 96 -17.21 10.57 -16.19
CA THR A 96 -17.45 11.82 -15.47
C THR A 96 -18.95 12.09 -15.33
N GLY A 97 -19.74 11.80 -16.37
CA GLY A 97 -21.19 11.96 -16.35
C GLY A 97 -21.95 10.94 -15.48
N MET A 98 -21.32 9.81 -15.16
CA MET A 98 -21.91 8.75 -14.32
C MET A 98 -21.60 8.90 -12.82
N MET A 99 -20.85 9.93 -12.42
CA MET A 99 -20.50 10.12 -11.01
C MET A 99 -21.75 10.46 -10.17
N PRO A 100 -21.94 9.83 -8.99
CA PRO A 100 -23.03 10.21 -8.08
C PRO A 100 -22.93 11.68 -7.68
N ALA A 101 -24.06 12.38 -7.62
CA ALA A 101 -24.11 13.79 -7.23
C ALA A 101 -23.52 14.09 -5.83
N LYS A 102 -23.45 13.07 -4.96
CA LYS A 102 -22.87 13.14 -3.61
C LYS A 102 -21.44 12.58 -3.52
N ALA A 103 -20.72 12.47 -4.64
CA ALA A 103 -19.33 12.02 -4.61
C ALA A 103 -18.48 12.99 -3.77
N SER A 104 -17.74 12.45 -2.80
CA SER A 104 -16.91 13.24 -1.89
C SER A 104 -15.62 13.77 -2.55
N LEU A 105 -15.27 13.27 -3.74
CA LEU A 105 -14.10 13.68 -4.52
C LEU A 105 -14.50 13.90 -5.98
N PRO A 106 -13.92 14.91 -6.65
CA PRO A 106 -14.12 15.08 -8.08
C PRO A 106 -13.45 13.93 -8.86
N TYR A 107 -14.01 13.62 -10.04
CA TYR A 107 -13.58 12.47 -10.86
C TYR A 107 -12.07 12.44 -11.14
N TRP A 108 -11.48 13.59 -11.45
CA TRP A 108 -10.04 13.68 -11.74
C TRP A 108 -9.16 13.33 -10.53
N VAL A 109 -9.59 13.63 -9.29
CA VAL A 109 -8.88 13.24 -8.06
C VAL A 109 -8.94 11.72 -7.88
N PHE A 110 -10.10 11.13 -8.13
CA PHE A 110 -10.26 9.67 -8.10
C PHE A 110 -9.32 8.98 -9.11
N VAL A 111 -9.23 9.52 -10.32
CA VAL A 111 -8.30 9.04 -11.36
C VAL A 111 -6.84 9.21 -10.90
N ALA A 112 -6.47 10.36 -10.35
CA ALA A 112 -5.12 10.60 -9.85
C ALA A 112 -4.72 9.59 -8.75
N ILE A 113 -5.59 9.34 -7.78
CA ILE A 113 -5.35 8.37 -6.70
C ILE A 113 -5.14 6.95 -7.25
N ARG A 114 -5.85 6.57 -8.31
CA ARG A 114 -5.64 5.27 -8.98
C ARG A 114 -4.21 5.14 -9.49
N TYR A 115 -3.67 6.17 -10.13
CA TYR A 115 -2.29 6.15 -10.61
C TYR A 115 -1.26 6.23 -9.48
N VAL A 116 -1.57 6.92 -8.39
CA VAL A 116 -0.74 6.85 -7.17
C VAL A 116 -0.68 5.42 -6.63
N ASN A 117 -1.77 4.66 -6.66
CA ASN A 117 -1.77 3.25 -6.22
C ASN A 117 -0.98 2.34 -7.17
N ILE A 118 -1.08 2.55 -8.49
CA ILE A 118 -0.25 1.82 -9.47
C ILE A 118 1.23 2.13 -9.25
N LEU A 119 1.56 3.40 -9.02
CA LEU A 119 2.92 3.83 -8.73
C LEU A 119 3.42 3.24 -7.41
N ALA A 120 2.60 3.25 -6.36
CA ALA A 120 2.93 2.63 -5.07
C ALA A 120 3.19 1.13 -5.19
N PHE A 121 2.44 0.42 -6.04
CA PHE A 121 2.71 -0.98 -6.35
C PHE A 121 4.06 -1.16 -7.06
N ALA A 122 4.36 -0.32 -8.07
CA ALA A 122 5.65 -0.32 -8.75
C ALA A 122 6.81 -0.04 -7.77
N SER A 123 6.63 0.93 -6.89
CA SER A 123 7.57 1.29 -5.82
C SER A 123 7.77 0.16 -4.82
N ALA A 124 6.71 -0.56 -4.47
CA ALA A 124 6.80 -1.71 -3.59
C ALA A 124 7.60 -2.86 -4.23
N LEU A 125 7.36 -3.14 -5.52
CA LEU A 125 8.14 -4.11 -6.29
C LEU A 125 9.61 -3.73 -6.36
N TYR A 126 9.91 -2.47 -6.71
CA TYR A 126 11.27 -1.96 -6.79
C TYR A 126 12.00 -2.07 -5.45
N THR A 127 11.38 -1.58 -4.37
CA THR A 127 11.98 -1.60 -3.04
C THR A 127 12.21 -3.03 -2.55
N SER A 128 11.26 -3.94 -2.81
CA SER A 128 11.42 -5.36 -2.46
C SER A 128 12.58 -5.99 -3.23
N TYR A 129 12.68 -5.73 -4.53
CA TYR A 129 13.77 -6.24 -5.36
C TYR A 129 15.13 -5.68 -4.92
N TRP A 130 15.18 -4.40 -4.58
CA TRP A 130 16.37 -3.76 -4.03
C TRP A 130 16.79 -4.38 -2.70
N LEU A 131 15.87 -4.54 -1.74
CA LEU A 131 16.14 -5.19 -0.45
C LEU A 131 16.63 -6.65 -0.60
N LEU A 132 16.03 -7.40 -1.53
CA LEU A 132 16.47 -8.76 -1.85
C LEU A 132 17.91 -8.79 -2.35
N SER A 133 18.30 -7.81 -3.16
CA SER A 133 19.66 -7.72 -3.70
C SER A 133 20.68 -7.18 -2.69
N GLU A 134 20.24 -6.53 -1.61
CA GLU A 134 21.07 -6.21 -0.44
C GLU A 134 21.18 -7.36 0.57
N GLY A 135 20.54 -8.51 0.32
CA GLY A 135 20.59 -9.66 1.24
C GLY A 135 19.58 -9.60 2.39
N GLU A 136 18.71 -8.57 2.44
CA GLU A 136 17.67 -8.40 3.47
C GLU A 136 16.44 -9.31 3.25
N GLY A 137 16.47 -10.18 2.25
CA GLY A 137 15.35 -11.07 1.88
C GLY A 137 14.72 -11.84 3.05
N PRO A 138 15.49 -12.57 3.88
CA PRO A 138 14.93 -13.30 5.02
C PRO A 138 14.21 -12.39 6.04
N ARG A 139 14.76 -11.20 6.29
CA ARG A 139 14.18 -10.23 7.23
C ARG A 139 12.93 -9.56 6.64
N LEU A 140 12.93 -9.25 5.35
CA LEU A 140 11.77 -8.77 4.61
C LEU A 140 10.60 -9.75 4.69
N ILE A 141 10.84 -11.02 4.34
CA ILE A 141 9.81 -12.07 4.41
C ILE A 141 9.28 -12.21 5.83
N ARG A 142 10.16 -12.25 6.84
CA ARG A 142 9.75 -12.34 8.25
C ARG A 142 8.88 -11.15 8.67
N GLY A 143 9.25 -9.93 8.26
CA GLY A 143 8.48 -8.72 8.53
C GLY A 143 7.09 -8.78 7.90
N LEU A 144 6.99 -9.15 6.62
CA LEU A 144 5.72 -9.27 5.91
C LEU A 144 4.80 -10.36 6.50
N VAL A 145 5.37 -11.51 6.86
CA VAL A 145 4.62 -12.58 7.53
C VAL A 145 4.10 -12.11 8.89
N LEU A 146 4.92 -11.42 9.68
CA LEU A 146 4.48 -10.87 10.96
C LEU A 146 3.34 -9.85 10.79
N CYS A 147 3.45 -8.94 9.81
CA CYS A 147 2.37 -8.01 9.48
C CYS A 147 1.09 -8.77 9.13
N GLY A 148 1.18 -9.79 8.26
CA GLY A 148 0.03 -10.61 7.88
C GLY A 148 -0.64 -11.29 9.06
N VAL A 149 0.14 -11.86 9.99
CA VAL A 149 -0.37 -12.49 11.22
C VAL A 149 -1.09 -11.46 12.09
N VAL A 150 -0.48 -10.30 12.34
CA VAL A 150 -1.08 -9.24 13.17
C VAL A 150 -2.39 -8.75 12.54
N ILE A 151 -2.39 -8.49 11.23
CA ILE A 151 -3.59 -8.07 10.48
C ILE A 151 -4.68 -9.14 10.55
N ALA A 152 -4.34 -10.42 10.41
CA ALA A 152 -5.30 -11.51 10.46
C ALA A 152 -5.93 -11.67 11.85
N VAL A 153 -5.12 -11.64 12.91
CA VAL A 153 -5.60 -11.68 14.30
C VAL A 153 -6.50 -10.47 14.59
N PHE A 154 -6.09 -9.27 14.18
CA PHE A 154 -6.91 -8.08 14.36
C PHE A 154 -8.23 -8.15 13.57
N SER A 155 -8.20 -8.64 12.33
CA SER A 155 -9.42 -8.83 11.52
C SER A 155 -10.37 -9.84 12.14
N LEU A 156 -9.84 -10.93 12.68
CA LEU A 156 -10.63 -11.93 13.41
C LEU A 156 -11.24 -11.34 14.68
N TYR A 157 -10.47 -10.54 15.44
CA TYR A 157 -10.99 -9.83 16.60
C TYR A 157 -12.16 -8.93 16.23
N ILE A 158 -12.03 -8.10 15.19
CA ILE A 158 -13.10 -7.19 14.74
C ILE A 158 -14.35 -7.98 14.37
N TYR A 159 -14.20 -9.10 13.66
CA TYR A 159 -15.32 -9.98 13.33
C TYR A 159 -16.02 -10.54 14.57
N LEU A 160 -15.27 -11.09 15.53
CA LEU A 160 -15.82 -11.62 16.78
C LEU A 160 -16.47 -10.52 17.62
N ALA A 161 -15.86 -9.33 17.66
CA ALA A 161 -16.42 -8.20 18.37
C ALA A 161 -17.80 -7.81 17.82
N HIS A 162 -18.04 -7.97 16.51
CA HIS A 162 -19.38 -7.76 15.96
C HIS A 162 -20.35 -8.87 16.35
N VAL A 163 -19.93 -10.14 16.25
CA VAL A 163 -20.80 -11.29 16.57
C VAL A 163 -21.22 -11.30 18.04
N PHE A 164 -20.31 -10.93 18.95
CA PHE A 164 -20.52 -10.98 20.39
C PHE A 164 -20.78 -9.61 21.04
N ASN A 165 -20.88 -8.55 20.24
CA ASN A 165 -21.04 -7.17 20.71
C ASN A 165 -19.96 -6.75 21.72
N TRP A 166 -18.69 -7.11 21.45
CA TRP A 166 -17.53 -6.66 22.24
C TRP A 166 -17.09 -5.26 21.81
N PRO A 167 -16.33 -4.54 22.65
CA PRO A 167 -15.81 -3.22 22.29
C PRO A 167 -14.95 -3.27 21.02
N GLU A 168 -15.27 -2.42 20.04
CA GLU A 168 -14.44 -2.26 18.83
C GLU A 168 -13.72 -0.89 18.80
N PRO A 169 -12.52 -0.82 18.21
CA PRO A 169 -11.87 0.46 17.95
C PRO A 169 -12.74 1.34 17.04
N PRO A 170 -12.92 2.64 17.36
CA PRO A 170 -13.74 3.52 16.56
C PRO A 170 -13.10 3.74 15.18
N ARG A 171 -13.90 3.57 14.13
CA ARG A 171 -13.48 3.82 12.75
C ARG A 171 -13.58 5.32 12.45
N THR A 172 -12.55 5.88 11.83
CA THR A 172 -12.49 7.30 11.47
C THR A 172 -12.65 7.54 9.97
N ARG A 173 -12.98 6.50 9.20
CA ARG A 173 -13.22 6.59 7.75
C ARG A 173 -14.49 5.85 7.37
N GLU A 174 -15.31 6.50 6.58
CA GLU A 174 -16.50 5.88 5.98
C GLU A 174 -16.11 4.86 4.91
N GLY A 175 -16.84 3.74 4.86
CA GLY A 175 -16.62 2.71 3.85
C GLY A 175 -17.01 3.20 2.46
N THR A 176 -16.21 2.86 1.44
CA THR A 176 -16.43 3.27 0.05
C THR A 176 -17.34 2.32 -0.75
N SER A 177 -18.04 1.39 -0.09
CA SER A 177 -18.74 0.27 -0.75
C SER A 177 -20.06 0.63 -1.43
N GLY A 178 -20.36 1.90 -1.68
CA GLY A 178 -21.63 2.35 -2.33
C GLY A 178 -22.90 2.14 -1.49
N LEU A 179 -22.86 1.25 -0.49
CA LEU A 179 -23.91 1.00 0.49
C LEU A 179 -24.18 2.18 1.45
N ALA A 180 -23.44 3.28 1.33
CA ALA A 180 -23.77 4.57 1.96
C ALA A 180 -25.03 5.21 1.37
N GLN A 181 -25.51 4.73 0.22
CA GLN A 181 -26.78 5.15 -0.38
C GLN A 181 -28.01 4.35 0.11
N ALA A 182 -27.80 3.25 0.84
CA ALA A 182 -28.90 2.50 1.43
C ALA A 182 -29.38 3.20 2.72
N THR A 183 -30.57 3.80 2.67
CA THR A 183 -31.21 4.47 3.81
C THR A 183 -32.12 3.54 4.63
N VAL A 184 -32.31 2.30 4.19
CA VAL A 184 -33.11 1.29 4.87
C VAL A 184 -32.31 0.00 4.96
N PHE A 185 -31.96 -0.40 6.19
CA PHE A 185 -31.38 -1.70 6.47
C PHE A 185 -32.49 -2.60 6.99
N SER A 186 -32.92 -3.58 6.19
CA SER A 186 -33.88 -4.58 6.62
C SER A 186 -33.18 -5.59 7.54
N GLY A 187 -33.22 -5.31 8.83
CA GLY A 187 -32.78 -6.18 9.91
C GLY A 187 -32.90 -5.44 11.24
N GLU A 188 -33.64 -6.01 12.20
CA GLU A 188 -34.06 -5.42 13.50
C GLU A 188 -32.92 -5.04 14.47
N SER A 189 -31.71 -4.82 13.97
CA SER A 189 -30.52 -5.03 14.75
C SER A 189 -29.29 -4.28 14.25
N GLY A 190 -29.42 -3.13 13.58
CA GLY A 190 -28.38 -2.08 13.58
C GLY A 190 -26.89 -2.49 13.52
N PHE A 191 -26.53 -3.61 12.87
CA PHE A 191 -25.34 -4.43 13.18
C PHE A 191 -24.01 -3.86 12.66
N TYR A 192 -24.00 -2.61 12.21
CA TYR A 192 -22.81 -1.93 11.75
C TYR A 192 -22.76 -0.56 12.42
N HIS A 193 -21.89 -0.41 13.43
CA HIS A 193 -21.38 0.90 13.80
C HIS A 193 -20.52 1.39 12.63
N ARG A 194 -21.16 2.02 11.66
CA ARG A 194 -20.47 2.75 10.62
C ARG A 194 -19.84 3.98 11.28
N ALA A 195 -18.69 4.40 10.77
CA ALA A 195 -18.27 5.77 11.01
C ALA A 195 -19.41 6.67 10.51
N THR A 196 -20.19 7.24 11.41
CA THR A 196 -21.05 8.37 11.10
C THR A 196 -20.10 9.54 11.05
N GLY A 197 -19.76 10.01 9.84
CA GLY A 197 -18.95 11.22 9.69
C GLY A 197 -19.48 12.32 10.60
N THR A 198 -18.58 12.89 11.40
CA THR A 198 -18.80 14.18 12.06
C THR A 198 -18.78 15.29 11.03
#